data_AF-G5AWQ3-F1
#
_entry.id   AF-G5AWQ3-F1
#
_cell.length_a   1.000
_cell.length_b   1.000
_cell.length_c   1.000
_cell.angle_alpha   90.00
_cell.angle_beta   90.00
_cell.angle_gamma   90.00
#
_symmetry.space_group_name_H-M   'P 1'
#
loop_
_entity.id
_entity.type
_entity.pdbx_description
1 polymer ?
#
loop_
_entity_poly.entity_id
_entity_poly.type
_entity_poly.pdbx_seq_one_letter_code
_entity_poly.pdbx_strand_id
1 'polypeptide(L)'
;GPTKPALLLLCCLGTWLSAHALSLPTLPPEDLRQILRDLQRCSGKLLSDYKNEVKLPWEMNTQKKYELPCFTPGFEAANNISVILAHLKQIMKCKGSGLNNGDMSYTIQQLEKLRYGDTLEPQVPTCNDTKPFDYKTYILETLEQFSLCME
;
A
#
# COMPACT_ATOMS: atom_id res chain seq x y z
N GLY A 1 -37.59 -19.77 -43.30
CA GLY A 1 -37.64 -19.30 -41.91
C GLY A 1 -36.24 -18.89 -41.46
N PRO A 2 -36.08 -17.93 -40.55
CA PRO A 2 -35.00 -16.95 -40.56
C PRO A 2 -33.70 -17.45 -39.92
N THR A 3 -32.67 -17.71 -40.73
CA THR A 3 -31.30 -18.05 -40.26
C THR A 3 -30.42 -16.84 -39.96
N LYS A 4 -31.00 -15.64 -39.77
CA LYS A 4 -30.26 -14.37 -39.64
C LYS A 4 -30.31 -13.59 -38.30
N PRO A 5 -30.84 -14.07 -37.16
CA PRO A 5 -30.69 -13.31 -35.92
C PRO A 5 -29.46 -13.74 -35.08
N ALA A 6 -28.88 -14.93 -35.31
CA ALA A 6 -27.83 -15.46 -34.43
C ALA A 6 -26.46 -14.76 -34.58
N LEU A 7 -26.12 -14.28 -35.78
CA LEU A 7 -24.84 -13.60 -36.05
C LEU A 7 -24.81 -12.15 -35.54
N LEU A 8 -25.98 -11.52 -35.33
CA LEU A 8 -26.06 -10.14 -34.84
C LEU A 8 -25.88 -10.04 -33.32
N LEU A 9 -26.16 -11.12 -32.58
CA LEU A 9 -25.97 -11.17 -31.12
C LEU A 9 -24.50 -11.30 -30.70
N LEU A 10 -23.64 -11.85 -31.55
CA LEU A 10 -22.20 -11.95 -31.28
C LEU A 10 -21.46 -10.62 -31.42
N CYS A 11 -22.01 -9.66 -32.17
CA CYS A 11 -21.38 -8.35 -32.37
C CYS A 11 -21.63 -7.39 -31.19
N CYS A 12 -22.62 -7.64 -30.34
CA CYS A 12 -22.97 -6.80 -29.19
C CYS A 12 -22.29 -7.22 -27.88
N LEU A 13 -21.71 -8.43 -27.83
CA LEU A 13 -20.95 -8.92 -26.67
C LEU A 13 -19.43 -8.68 -26.81
N GLY A 14 -18.95 -8.41 -28.02
CA GLY A 14 -17.53 -8.13 -28.29
C GLY A 14 -17.04 -6.75 -27.83
N THR A 15 -17.95 -5.79 -27.61
CA THR A 15 -17.61 -4.42 -27.22
C THR A 15 -17.51 -4.20 -25.72
N TRP A 16 -17.90 -5.17 -24.88
CA TRP A 16 -17.90 -4.99 -23.41
C TRP A 16 -16.59 -5.42 -22.75
N LEU A 17 -15.77 -6.24 -23.41
CA LEU A 17 -14.46 -6.63 -22.87
C LEU A 17 -13.38 -5.55 -23.07
N SER A 18 -13.63 -4.52 -23.89
CA SER A 18 -12.66 -3.45 -24.16
C SER A 18 -12.80 -2.23 -23.24
N ALA A 19 -13.83 -2.17 -22.38
CA ALA A 19 -14.14 -0.98 -21.58
C ALA A 19 -13.38 -0.90 -20.25
N HIS A 20 -12.64 -1.94 -19.86
CA HIS A 20 -11.79 -1.92 -18.66
C HIS A 20 -10.31 -1.71 -19.02
N ALA A 21 -10.03 -0.98 -20.10
CA ALA A 21 -8.83 -0.17 -20.16
C ALA A 21 -9.00 1.00 -19.17
N LEU A 22 -9.06 0.62 -17.90
CA LEU A 22 -8.86 1.46 -16.74
C LEU A 22 -7.56 2.21 -17.07
N SER A 23 -7.72 3.48 -17.44
CA SER A 23 -6.64 4.39 -17.76
C SER A 23 -5.78 4.54 -16.50
N LEU A 24 -4.69 3.78 -16.38
CA LEU A 24 -3.68 4.06 -15.37
C LEU A 24 -3.35 5.55 -15.45
N PRO A 25 -3.25 6.29 -14.33
CA PRO A 25 -2.71 7.63 -14.34
C PRO A 25 -1.33 7.49 -14.96
N THR A 26 -1.20 8.01 -16.17
CA THR A 26 0.06 8.06 -16.90
C THR A 26 0.89 9.15 -16.24
N LEU A 27 1.42 8.84 -15.05
CA LEU A 27 2.47 9.61 -14.41
C LEU A 27 3.64 9.70 -15.39
N PRO A 28 4.21 10.90 -15.59
CA PRO A 28 5.45 11.03 -16.32
C PRO A 28 6.52 10.07 -15.74
N PRO A 29 7.32 9.39 -16.57
CA PRO A 29 8.32 8.44 -16.08
C PRO A 29 9.35 9.03 -15.11
N GLU A 30 9.63 10.34 -15.21
CA GLU A 30 10.49 11.05 -14.26
C GLU A 30 9.81 11.23 -12.90
N ASP A 31 8.52 11.58 -12.89
CA ASP A 31 7.74 11.74 -11.65
C ASP A 31 7.60 10.40 -10.92
N LEU A 32 7.32 9.32 -11.66
CA LEU A 32 7.28 7.97 -11.09
C LEU A 32 8.62 7.59 -10.46
N ARG A 33 9.73 7.82 -11.16
CA ARG A 33 11.08 7.56 -10.63
C ARG A 33 11.35 8.39 -9.38
N GLN A 34 10.92 9.64 -9.34
CA GLN A 34 11.10 10.49 -8.18
C GLN A 34 10.28 9.99 -6.99
N ILE A 35 9.02 9.63 -7.21
CA ILE A 35 8.14 9.05 -6.19
C ILE A 35 8.77 7.78 -5.60
N LEU A 36 9.25 6.85 -6.43
CA LEU A 36 9.88 5.62 -5.95
C LEU A 36 11.15 5.89 -5.13
N ARG A 37 12.00 6.82 -5.55
CA ARG A 37 13.18 7.25 -4.76
C ARG A 37 12.79 7.84 -3.41
N ASP A 38 11.76 8.67 -3.39
CA ASP A 38 11.25 9.28 -2.16
C ASP A 38 10.67 8.22 -1.22
N LEU A 39 9.89 7.26 -1.74
CA LEU A 39 9.37 6.14 -0.97
C LEU A 39 10.49 5.26 -0.41
N GLN A 40 11.52 4.94 -1.21
CA GLN A 40 12.68 4.18 -0.76
C GLN A 40 13.40 4.87 0.39
N ARG A 41 13.72 6.17 0.24
CA ARG A 41 14.33 6.98 1.29
C ARG A 41 13.47 7.02 2.56
N CYS A 42 12.17 7.28 2.40
CA CYS A 42 11.26 7.42 3.53
C CYS A 42 11.02 6.09 4.27
N SER A 43 10.93 4.98 3.55
CA SER A 43 10.72 3.65 4.14
C SER A 43 11.86 3.28 5.10
N GLY A 44 13.12 3.42 4.67
CA GLY A 44 14.29 3.16 5.50
C GLY A 44 14.40 4.15 6.67
N LYS A 45 14.06 5.43 6.45
CA LYS A 45 14.05 6.43 7.52
C LYS A 45 13.02 6.11 8.60
N LEU A 46 11.77 5.85 8.22
CA LEU A 46 10.68 5.53 9.16
C LEU A 46 11.01 4.27 9.98
N LEU A 47 11.53 3.23 9.33
CA LEU A 47 11.95 2.00 10.01
C LEU A 47 13.07 2.26 11.03
N SER A 48 14.11 3.00 10.63
CA SER A 48 15.24 3.34 11.49
C SER A 48 14.80 4.18 12.69
N ASP A 49 14.02 5.24 12.45
CA ASP A 49 13.52 6.13 13.49
C ASP A 49 12.67 5.33 14.52
N TYR A 50 11.79 4.45 14.05
CA TYR A 50 10.99 3.59 14.93
C TYR A 50 11.82 2.62 15.77
N LYS A 51 12.79 1.94 15.14
CA LYS A 51 13.70 1.01 15.84
C LYS A 51 14.47 1.71 16.96
N ASN A 52 14.91 2.94 16.72
CA ASN A 52 15.62 3.76 17.72
C ASN A 52 14.73 4.18 18.89
N GLU A 53 13.45 4.45 18.63
CA GLU A 53 12.52 4.92 19.65
C GLU A 53 12.01 3.79 20.56
N VAL A 54 11.54 2.69 19.99
CA VAL A 54 10.72 1.72 20.74
C VAL A 54 11.57 0.80 21.62
N LYS A 55 12.89 0.75 21.39
CA LYS A 55 13.86 -0.06 22.17
C LYS A 55 13.35 -1.48 22.45
N LEU A 56 12.62 -2.07 21.50
CA LEU A 56 12.18 -3.46 21.63
C LEU A 56 13.42 -4.36 21.67
N PRO A 57 13.40 -5.46 22.43
CA PRO A 57 14.39 -6.50 22.26
C PRO A 57 14.35 -6.94 20.79
N TRP A 58 15.40 -6.57 20.06
CA TRP A 58 15.63 -6.82 18.64
C TRP A 58 15.64 -8.31 18.30
N GLU A 59 15.74 -9.16 19.32
CA GLU A 59 15.70 -10.63 19.24
C GLU A 59 14.33 -11.25 19.55
N MET A 60 13.29 -10.44 19.75
CA MET A 60 11.94 -11.01 19.75
C MET A 60 11.63 -11.44 18.32
N ASN A 61 11.89 -12.73 18.09
CA ASN A 61 11.54 -13.54 16.95
C ASN A 61 10.07 -13.26 16.59
N THR A 62 9.85 -12.18 15.85
CA THR A 62 8.58 -11.83 15.28
C THR A 62 8.32 -12.92 14.27
N GLN A 63 7.54 -13.93 14.67
CA GLN A 63 6.76 -14.69 13.71
C GLN A 63 6.10 -13.62 12.85
N LYS A 64 6.60 -13.38 11.65
CA LYS A 64 6.10 -12.35 10.72
C LYS A 64 4.59 -12.56 10.57
N LYS A 65 3.82 -11.90 11.41
CA LYS A 65 2.36 -12.07 11.54
C LYS A 65 1.67 -11.13 10.58
N TYR A 66 2.32 -10.02 10.26
CA TYR A 66 1.83 -9.01 9.36
C TYR A 66 2.64 -9.03 8.07
N GLU A 67 1.97 -9.41 6.98
CA GLU A 67 2.52 -9.35 5.63
C GLU A 67 1.91 -8.16 4.90
N LEU A 68 2.75 -7.32 4.31
CA LEU A 68 2.33 -6.30 3.36
C LEU A 68 2.60 -6.80 1.93
N PRO A 69 1.69 -6.57 0.98
CA PRO A 69 2.00 -6.80 -0.42
C PRO A 69 2.99 -5.72 -0.91
N CYS A 70 3.97 -6.11 -1.73
CA CYS A 70 4.86 -5.15 -2.40
C CYS A 70 4.23 -4.55 -3.65
N PHE A 71 4.87 -3.53 -4.22
CA PHE A 71 4.49 -2.99 -5.52
C PHE A 71 4.64 -4.06 -6.60
N THR A 72 3.55 -4.47 -7.21
CA THR A 72 3.56 -5.31 -8.41
C THR A 72 3.20 -4.45 -9.62
N PRO A 73 3.84 -4.65 -10.78
CA PRO A 73 3.38 -4.03 -12.03
C PRO A 73 1.98 -4.53 -12.40
N GLY A 74 1.13 -3.64 -12.94
CA GLY A 74 -0.19 -4.02 -13.48
C GLY A 74 -1.37 -3.69 -12.56
N PHE A 75 -2.52 -4.30 -12.81
CA PHE A 75 -3.78 -3.99 -12.10
C PHE A 75 -3.72 -4.23 -10.58
N GLU A 76 -2.91 -5.19 -10.17
CA GLU A 76 -2.70 -5.53 -8.75
C GLU A 76 -1.95 -4.42 -7.98
N ALA A 77 -1.22 -3.54 -8.68
CA ALA A 77 -0.55 -2.39 -8.09
C ALA A 77 -1.51 -1.54 -7.27
N ALA A 78 -2.70 -1.28 -7.82
CA ALA A 78 -3.73 -0.45 -7.23
C ALA A 78 -4.17 -1.00 -5.86
N ASN A 79 -4.44 -2.31 -5.83
CA ASN A 79 -4.86 -2.99 -4.63
C ASN A 79 -3.75 -2.97 -3.57
N ASN A 80 -2.51 -3.33 -3.96
CA ASN A 80 -1.39 -3.38 -3.04
C ASN A 80 -1.08 -2.02 -2.42
N ILE A 81 -1.16 -0.94 -3.22
CA ILE A 81 -1.03 0.44 -2.75
C ILE A 81 -2.10 0.77 -1.72
N SER A 82 -3.36 0.43 -1.98
CA SER A 82 -4.45 0.67 -1.02
C SER A 82 -4.25 -0.11 0.28
N VAL A 83 -3.72 -1.33 0.24
CA VAL A 83 -3.35 -2.09 1.45
C VAL A 83 -2.27 -1.34 2.24
N ILE A 84 -1.15 -0.96 1.60
CA ILE A 84 -0.05 -0.24 2.26
C ILE A 84 -0.56 1.08 2.87
N LEU A 85 -1.36 1.85 2.11
CA LEU A 85 -1.97 3.10 2.57
C LEU A 85 -2.80 2.89 3.83
N ALA A 86 -3.66 1.86 3.86
CA ALA A 86 -4.51 1.56 5.01
C ALA A 86 -3.67 1.33 6.27
N HIS A 87 -2.62 0.51 6.15
CA HIS A 87 -1.70 0.22 7.24
C HIS A 87 -0.97 1.48 7.73
N LEU A 88 -0.35 2.27 6.84
CA LEU A 88 0.39 3.48 7.22
C LEU A 88 -0.52 4.56 7.83
N LYS A 89 -1.72 4.76 7.27
CA LYS A 89 -2.73 5.67 7.85
C LYS A 89 -3.19 5.21 9.22
N GLN A 90 -3.33 3.90 9.43
CA GLN A 90 -3.67 3.37 10.75
C GLN A 90 -2.55 3.59 11.75
N ILE A 91 -1.29 3.34 11.36
CA ILE A 91 -0.10 3.60 12.20
C ILE A 91 -0.02 5.08 12.61
N MET A 92 -0.30 5.99 11.67
CA MET A 92 -0.30 7.43 11.94
C MET A 92 -1.34 7.84 13.00
N LYS A 93 -2.44 7.08 13.14
CA LYS A 93 -3.47 7.32 14.17
C LYS A 93 -3.09 6.75 15.54
N CYS A 94 -2.06 5.91 15.62
CA CYS A 94 -1.66 5.25 16.86
C CYS A 94 -0.98 6.26 17.79
N LYS A 95 -1.59 6.49 18.96
CA LYS A 95 -0.97 7.30 20.01
C LYS A 95 0.29 6.60 20.51
N GLY A 96 1.38 7.36 20.68
CA GLY A 96 2.64 6.78 21.16
C GLY A 96 3.30 5.82 20.16
N SER A 97 3.07 6.00 18.86
CA SER A 97 3.91 5.41 17.81
C SER A 97 5.29 6.06 17.75
N GLY A 98 5.38 7.33 18.19
CA GLY A 98 6.52 8.25 18.19
C GLY A 98 7.35 8.36 16.90
N LEU A 99 6.82 7.81 15.82
CA LEU A 99 7.18 8.13 14.46
C LEU A 99 7.04 9.63 14.19
N ASN A 100 7.94 10.13 13.33
CA ASN A 100 7.81 11.47 12.80
C ASN A 100 6.56 11.57 11.90
N ASN A 101 5.54 12.27 12.38
CA ASN A 101 4.29 12.49 11.64
C ASN A 101 4.51 13.18 10.30
N GLY A 102 5.56 14.00 10.14
CA GLY A 102 5.89 14.66 8.88
C GLY A 102 6.37 13.67 7.82
N ASP A 103 7.31 12.81 8.17
CA ASP A 103 7.84 11.78 7.25
C ASP A 103 6.74 10.76 6.90
N MET A 104 5.92 10.36 7.86
CA MET A 104 4.78 9.48 7.63
C MET A 104 3.75 10.13 6.68
N SER A 105 3.38 11.39 6.93
CA SER A 105 2.43 12.12 6.09
C SER A 105 2.95 12.26 4.66
N TYR A 106 4.23 12.59 4.50
CA TYR A 106 4.86 12.68 3.19
C TYR A 106 4.90 11.32 2.47
N THR A 107 5.20 10.24 3.18
CA THR A 107 5.17 8.87 2.63
C THR A 107 3.78 8.51 2.12
N ILE A 108 2.74 8.78 2.92
CA ILE A 108 1.34 8.58 2.52
C ILE A 108 1.01 9.42 1.28
N GLN A 109 1.43 10.68 1.22
CA GLN A 109 1.21 11.52 0.04
C GLN A 109 1.87 10.97 -1.23
N GLN A 110 3.07 10.41 -1.13
CA GLN A 110 3.74 9.78 -2.28
C GLN A 110 2.99 8.52 -2.75
N LEU A 111 2.51 7.70 -1.82
CA LEU A 111 1.69 6.52 -2.14
C LEU A 111 0.35 6.90 -2.76
N GLU A 112 -0.31 7.95 -2.27
CA GLU A 112 -1.57 8.46 -2.83
C GLU A 112 -1.43 8.88 -4.30
N LYS A 113 -0.26 9.41 -4.72
CA LYS A 113 -0.01 9.72 -6.13
C LYS A 113 0.02 8.48 -7.01
N LEU A 114 0.42 7.34 -6.45
CA LEU A 114 0.43 6.06 -7.15
C LEU A 114 -0.92 5.34 -7.08
N ARG A 115 -1.83 5.78 -6.19
CA ARG A 115 -3.13 5.14 -6.02
C ARG A 115 -3.92 5.25 -7.31
N TYR A 116 -4.55 4.14 -7.66
CA TYR A 116 -5.35 4.06 -8.86
C TYR A 116 -6.84 3.96 -8.58
N GLY A 117 -7.59 4.92 -9.14
CA GLY A 117 -9.03 5.06 -8.92
C GLY A 117 -9.40 5.21 -7.44
N ASP A 118 -10.68 4.95 -7.15
CA ASP A 118 -11.22 4.95 -5.79
C ASP A 118 -11.18 3.55 -5.18
N THR A 119 -10.03 2.88 -5.29
CA THR A 119 -9.82 1.55 -4.70
C THR A 119 -9.96 1.65 -3.18
N LEU A 120 -10.95 0.95 -2.62
CA LEU A 120 -11.24 0.96 -1.19
C LEU A 120 -10.06 0.41 -0.39
N GLU A 121 -9.71 1.13 0.67
CA GLU A 121 -8.74 0.68 1.66
C GLU A 121 -9.33 -0.45 2.52
N PRO A 122 -8.62 -1.57 2.73
CA PRO A 122 -9.10 -2.64 3.58
C PRO A 122 -9.13 -2.22 5.06
N GLN A 123 -9.89 -2.98 5.86
CA GLN A 123 -9.75 -2.89 7.31
C GLN A 123 -8.42 -3.49 7.75
N VAL A 124 -7.71 -2.77 8.62
CA VAL A 124 -6.41 -3.18 9.16
C VAL A 124 -6.43 -3.17 10.69
N PRO A 125 -5.51 -3.90 11.36
CA PRO A 125 -5.44 -3.93 12.81
C PRO A 125 -5.38 -2.53 13.42
N THR A 126 -6.26 -2.25 14.37
CA THR A 126 -6.29 -0.96 15.07
C THR A 126 -5.29 -0.95 16.21
N CYS A 127 -4.66 0.19 16.46
CA CYS A 127 -3.85 0.35 17.66
C CYS A 127 -4.75 0.35 18.89
N ASN A 128 -4.53 -0.63 19.75
CA ASN A 128 -5.25 -0.77 21.00
C ASN A 128 -4.29 -0.43 22.16
N ASP A 129 -4.58 0.67 22.85
CA ASP A 129 -3.79 1.16 23.99
C ASP A 129 -3.70 0.14 25.14
N THR A 130 -4.59 -0.86 25.18
CA THR A 130 -4.57 -1.95 26.18
C THR A 130 -3.57 -3.06 25.88
N LYS A 131 -2.99 -3.10 24.67
CA LYS A 131 -1.98 -4.09 24.28
C LYS A 131 -0.75 -3.43 23.65
N PRO A 132 0.08 -2.73 24.45
CA PRO A 132 1.18 -1.95 23.92
C PRO A 132 2.21 -2.73 23.13
N PHE A 133 2.47 -3.97 23.55
CA PHE A 133 3.40 -4.86 22.89
C PHE A 133 2.92 -5.23 21.48
N ASP A 134 1.66 -5.68 21.35
CA ASP A 134 1.10 -6.13 20.08
C ASP A 134 1.10 -5.03 19.02
N TYR A 135 0.72 -3.79 19.37
CA TYR A 135 0.72 -2.72 18.38
C TYR A 135 2.13 -2.26 18.03
N LYS A 136 3.08 -2.31 18.98
CA LYS A 136 4.49 -1.98 18.70
C LYS A 136 5.11 -2.99 17.73
N THR A 137 4.83 -4.27 17.94
CA THR A 137 5.20 -5.34 17.01
C THR A 137 4.55 -5.15 15.64
N TYR A 138 3.26 -4.81 15.60
CA TYR A 138 2.55 -4.51 14.36
C TYR A 138 3.20 -3.38 13.56
N ILE A 139 3.54 -2.25 14.21
CA ILE A 139 4.21 -1.13 13.53
C ILE A 139 5.57 -1.57 13.00
N LEU A 140 6.37 -2.26 13.83
CA LEU A 140 7.69 -2.74 13.42
C LEU A 140 7.61 -3.63 12.19
N GLU A 141 6.81 -4.70 12.23
CA GLU A 141 6.67 -5.64 11.12
C GLU A 141 6.16 -4.96 9.85
N THR A 142 5.20 -4.03 9.99
CA THR A 142 4.67 -3.26 8.84
C THR A 142 5.77 -2.40 8.21
N LEU A 143 6.58 -1.69 9.00
CA LEU A 143 7.66 -0.85 8.49
C LEU A 143 8.81 -1.68 7.91
N GLU A 144 9.10 -2.85 8.47
CA GLU A 144 10.10 -3.78 7.92
C GLU A 144 9.67 -4.30 6.55
N GLN A 145 8.43 -4.78 6.41
CA GLN A 145 7.91 -5.23 5.13
C GLN A 145 7.85 -4.10 4.11
N PHE A 146 7.40 -2.91 4.52
CA PHE A 146 7.39 -1.75 3.63
C PHE A 146 8.80 -1.38 3.15
N SER A 147 9.79 -1.36 4.04
CA SER A 147 11.19 -1.13 3.67
C SER A 147 11.71 -2.19 2.70
N LEU A 148 11.46 -3.48 2.98
CA LEU A 148 11.85 -4.58 2.09
C LEU A 148 11.22 -4.46 0.70
N CYS A 149 9.98 -3.98 0.61
CA CYS A 149 9.33 -3.75 -0.67
C CYS A 149 9.91 -2.58 -1.49
N MET A 150 10.70 -1.69 -0.86
CA MET A 150 11.36 -0.56 -1.54
C MET A 150 12.82 -0.82 -1.90
N GLU A 151 13.41 -1.93 -1.45
CA GLU A 151 14.78 -2.36 -1.79
C GLU A 151 14.86 -2.88 -3.23
#